data_AF-A0AAJ0F0X8-F1
#
_entry.id   AF-A0AAJ0F0X8-F1
#
_cell.length_a   1.000
_cell.length_b   1.000
_cell.length_c   1.000
_cell.angle_alpha   90.00
_cell.angle_beta   90.00
_cell.angle_gamma   90.00
#
_symmetry.space_group_name_H-M   'P 1'
#
loop_
_entity.id
_entity.type
_entity.pdbx_description
1 polymer ?
#
loop_
_entity_poly.entity_id
_entity_poly.type
_entity_poly.pdbx_seq_one_letter_code
_entity_poly.pdbx_strand_id
1 'polypeptide(L)'
;MIPPLPKTNEPAEYNTNYILYFNNLALDLNRLAHSLPSAPQGGPALSSRVFGILHLAIHDAYFAIHPPADGTFTSYLPELPSLDGVSNARAAVAGASITVLEALYATPSPNVATATTFALKQFIGTAVDGFPHVDVLAPDYEFGVAVANAILDLLLYNGEPGAAQGNYRPKDGPYKFRPEYNHPVRIVPDDVNNPNGPKHAESIYYGPFYGTGTRRVAVQMKVNGEDAEHVIADPPTGFSRHDDIEDKDSLLDAIRSGAVSTDPRARRSPAQNATGHYFAYDGVNLIGTPPRLYNQILRKIAYERRVADDVTDEANNADFARLFALCNAAMADAGIFAWKEKYTFEFWRPLNGIREHPSGLGDPFFQTVGSPETNKNGTSFKPPFPAYPSGHATFGGAVFHMARLYYKQRDSLDFPLDGPDNIQIEFVSDELNGINRDLSDPYDPTKPIEEQVGTVRTLYPIKFPSLWSLIHENALSRVYLGVHWRFDAFASRDVLVPNANPQPDMSPYMLNDDGSTKYKPVEQVRYETKATRFDREGTYPIGGVPLGMGIATDIWEGNLRPTPSDLQPAGRGLLTKKQAQMTQKPQKVLNGLNGINKA
;
A
#
# COMPACT_ATOMS: atom_id res chain seq x y z
N MET A 1 -16.13 16.24 -16.12
CA MET A 1 -17.30 15.47 -15.68
C MET A 1 -16.86 14.55 -14.56
N ILE A 2 -17.63 14.42 -13.48
CA ILE A 2 -17.32 13.52 -12.37
C ILE A 2 -18.11 12.22 -12.61
N PRO A 3 -17.45 11.05 -12.69
CA PRO A 3 -18.15 9.78 -12.84
C PRO A 3 -19.06 9.47 -11.65
N PRO A 4 -20.24 8.87 -11.88
CA PRO A 4 -21.11 8.44 -10.79
C PRO A 4 -20.41 7.32 -10.01
N LEU A 5 -20.13 7.59 -8.73
CA LEU A 5 -19.49 6.63 -7.86
C LEU A 5 -20.55 5.66 -7.29
N PRO A 6 -20.34 4.33 -7.34
CA PRO A 6 -21.24 3.38 -6.73
C PRO A 6 -21.25 3.56 -5.22
N LYS A 7 -22.39 3.27 -4.58
CA LYS A 7 -22.50 3.29 -3.12
C LYS A 7 -21.57 2.23 -2.52
N THR A 8 -20.95 2.56 -1.39
CA THR A 8 -20.22 1.60 -0.57
C THR A 8 -21.20 0.88 0.37
N ASN A 9 -20.81 -0.29 0.87
CA ASN A 9 -21.60 -1.04 1.87
C ASN A 9 -21.46 -0.46 3.30
N GLU A 10 -20.97 0.78 3.42
CA GLU A 10 -20.74 1.43 4.71
C GLU A 10 -21.99 2.20 5.17
N PRO A 11 -22.41 2.07 6.45
CA PRO A 11 -23.51 2.87 6.98
C PRO A 11 -23.24 4.37 6.88
N ALA A 12 -24.24 5.14 6.41
CA ALA A 12 -24.12 6.60 6.28
C ALA A 12 -23.80 7.31 7.62
N GLU A 13 -24.18 6.69 8.75
CA GLU A 13 -23.90 7.18 10.10
C GLU A 13 -22.41 7.39 10.38
N TYR A 14 -21.50 6.61 9.77
CA TYR A 14 -20.06 6.77 9.96
C TYR A 14 -19.62 8.19 9.65
N ASN A 15 -20.20 8.80 8.61
CA ASN A 15 -19.83 10.12 8.13
C ASN A 15 -20.50 11.27 8.92
N THR A 16 -21.24 10.98 9.98
CA THR A 16 -21.67 12.01 10.94
C THR A 16 -20.53 12.40 11.90
N ASN A 17 -19.57 11.51 12.12
CA ASN A 17 -18.31 11.82 12.79
C ASN A 17 -17.36 12.55 11.82
N TYR A 18 -16.79 13.68 12.23
CA TYR A 18 -16.01 14.53 11.32
C TYR A 18 -14.61 13.98 11.00
N ILE A 19 -14.00 13.15 11.86
CA ILE A 19 -12.75 12.44 11.56
C ILE A 19 -13.00 11.40 10.45
N LEU A 20 -14.06 10.61 10.63
CA LEU A 20 -14.47 9.63 9.62
C LEU A 20 -14.97 10.32 8.34
N TYR A 21 -15.59 11.49 8.42
CA TYR A 21 -16.01 12.26 7.24
C TYR A 21 -14.84 12.57 6.30
N PHE A 22 -13.76 13.19 6.81
CA PHE A 22 -12.61 13.54 5.99
C PHE A 22 -11.80 12.32 5.54
N ASN A 23 -11.78 11.26 6.35
CA ASN A 23 -11.25 9.99 5.87
C ASN A 23 -12.05 9.44 4.68
N ASN A 24 -13.39 9.46 4.72
CA ASN A 24 -14.22 9.03 3.59
C ASN A 24 -14.01 9.90 2.36
N LEU A 25 -13.90 11.23 2.52
CA LEU A 25 -13.57 12.12 1.41
C LEU A 25 -12.25 11.72 0.71
N ALA A 26 -11.23 11.36 1.48
CA ALA A 26 -9.97 10.85 0.93
C ALA A 26 -10.13 9.49 0.22
N LEU A 27 -10.98 8.59 0.72
CA LEU A 27 -11.32 7.34 0.03
C LEU A 27 -12.03 7.60 -1.30
N ASP A 28 -12.94 8.56 -1.34
CA ASP A 28 -13.66 8.94 -2.55
C ASP A 28 -12.74 9.62 -3.58
N LEU A 29 -11.87 10.52 -3.14
CA LEU A 29 -10.84 11.12 -3.99
C LEU A 29 -9.86 10.06 -4.53
N ASN A 30 -9.50 9.06 -3.73
CA ASN A 30 -8.66 7.96 -4.17
C ASN A 30 -9.30 7.20 -5.35
N ARG A 31 -10.53 6.71 -5.22
CA ARG A 31 -11.19 5.99 -6.31
C ARG A 31 -11.52 6.88 -7.50
N LEU A 32 -11.88 8.14 -7.25
CA LEU A 32 -12.19 9.11 -8.31
C LEU A 32 -10.94 9.43 -9.15
N ALA A 33 -9.80 9.72 -8.53
CA ALA A 33 -8.55 10.00 -9.24
C ALA A 33 -8.13 8.84 -10.15
N HIS A 34 -8.37 7.59 -9.75
CA HIS A 34 -8.10 6.38 -10.55
C HIS A 34 -9.16 6.09 -11.62
N SER A 35 -10.23 6.87 -11.67
CA SER A 35 -11.31 6.76 -12.67
C SER A 35 -11.31 7.91 -13.68
N LEU A 36 -10.42 8.88 -13.49
CA LEU A 36 -10.25 10.04 -14.37
C LEU A 36 -9.09 9.82 -15.36
N PRO A 37 -9.02 10.59 -16.46
CA PRO A 37 -8.02 10.39 -17.52
C PRO A 37 -6.55 10.47 -17.06
N SER A 38 -6.29 11.19 -15.96
CA SER A 38 -4.99 11.30 -15.31
C SER A 38 -5.19 11.15 -13.80
N ALA A 39 -4.31 10.43 -13.11
CA ALA A 39 -4.46 10.14 -11.68
C ALA A 39 -3.40 10.91 -10.85
N PRO A 40 -3.68 12.14 -10.38
CA PRO A 40 -2.84 12.75 -9.35
C PRO A 40 -2.80 11.85 -8.13
N GLN A 41 -1.61 11.71 -7.52
CA GLN A 41 -1.36 10.75 -6.44
C GLN A 41 -1.70 9.29 -6.83
N GLY A 42 -1.60 8.98 -8.12
CA GLY A 42 -1.92 7.66 -8.66
C GLY A 42 -1.01 6.56 -8.13
N GLY A 43 -1.55 5.36 -8.10
CA GLY A 43 -0.87 4.15 -7.64
C GLY A 43 -0.75 4.05 -6.11
N PRO A 44 -0.31 2.89 -5.63
CA PRO A 44 -0.39 2.52 -4.21
C PRO A 44 0.53 3.33 -3.28
N ALA A 45 1.74 3.70 -3.73
CA ALA A 45 2.72 4.35 -2.85
C ALA A 45 2.38 5.82 -2.55
N LEU A 46 1.98 6.58 -3.59
CA LEU A 46 1.55 7.96 -3.40
C LEU A 46 0.20 8.04 -2.67
N SER A 47 -0.75 7.16 -3.02
CA SER A 47 -2.03 7.13 -2.32
C SER A 47 -1.91 6.79 -0.83
N SER A 48 -1.03 5.85 -0.42
CA SER A 48 -0.78 5.62 1.01
C SER A 48 -0.25 6.86 1.71
N ARG A 49 0.56 7.67 1.01
CA ARG A 49 1.13 8.89 1.57
C ARG A 49 0.10 10.00 1.72
N VAL A 50 -0.86 10.11 0.80
CA VAL A 50 -2.00 11.04 0.94
C VAL A 50 -2.72 10.78 2.27
N PHE A 51 -3.06 9.53 2.57
CA PHE A 51 -3.71 9.19 3.83
C PHE A 51 -2.82 9.51 5.04
N GLY A 52 -1.52 9.24 4.95
CA GLY A 52 -0.56 9.58 6.02
C GLY A 52 -0.51 11.09 6.30
N ILE A 53 -0.32 11.91 5.26
CA ILE A 53 -0.27 13.38 5.38
C ILE A 53 -1.59 13.92 5.94
N LEU A 54 -2.72 13.48 5.40
CA LEU A 54 -4.04 13.91 5.85
C LEU A 54 -4.24 13.63 7.33
N HIS A 55 -4.00 12.40 7.77
CA HIS A 55 -4.30 12.02 9.14
C HIS A 55 -3.32 12.56 10.17
N LEU A 56 -2.09 12.90 9.77
CA LEU A 56 -1.18 13.68 10.62
C LEU A 56 -1.67 15.13 10.79
N ALA A 57 -2.18 15.76 9.73
CA ALA A 57 -2.75 17.10 9.84
C ALA A 57 -4.05 17.10 10.69
N ILE A 58 -4.91 16.09 10.54
CA ILE A 58 -6.09 15.90 11.38
C ILE A 58 -5.68 15.69 12.85
N HIS A 59 -4.71 14.80 13.09
CA HIS A 59 -4.20 14.51 14.43
C HIS A 59 -3.73 15.78 15.14
N ASP A 60 -2.86 16.56 14.51
CA ASP A 60 -2.30 17.75 15.16
C ASP A 60 -3.32 18.87 15.30
N ALA A 61 -4.23 19.04 14.33
CA ALA A 61 -5.31 20.01 14.45
C ALA A 61 -6.25 19.67 15.62
N TYR A 62 -6.53 18.39 15.85
CA TYR A 62 -7.38 17.93 16.95
C TYR A 62 -6.64 17.98 18.31
N PHE A 63 -5.48 17.32 18.42
CA PHE A 63 -4.77 17.15 19.69
C PHE A 63 -4.04 18.40 20.17
N ALA A 64 -3.83 19.41 19.32
CA ALA A 64 -3.40 20.72 19.80
C ALA A 64 -4.48 21.41 20.66
N ILE A 65 -5.76 21.16 20.37
CA ILE A 65 -6.92 21.72 21.10
C ILE A 65 -7.33 20.78 22.25
N HIS A 66 -7.29 19.47 22.01
CA HIS A 66 -7.65 18.43 22.98
C HIS A 66 -6.45 17.54 23.31
N PRO A 67 -5.40 18.06 23.97
CA PRO A 67 -4.24 17.25 24.31
C PRO A 67 -4.64 16.08 25.25
N PRO A 68 -3.99 14.90 25.13
CA PRO A 68 -4.30 13.77 25.99
C PRO A 68 -4.02 14.13 27.46
N ALA A 69 -5.02 13.98 28.32
CA ALA A 69 -4.95 14.42 29.72
C ALA A 69 -3.85 13.71 30.54
N ASP A 70 -3.47 12.51 30.15
CA ASP A 70 -2.44 11.69 30.79
C ASP A 70 -1.04 11.89 30.21
N GLY A 71 -0.90 12.72 29.16
CA GLY A 71 0.37 12.97 28.49
C GLY A 71 0.97 11.74 27.79
N THR A 72 0.16 10.74 27.46
CA THR A 72 0.61 9.50 26.80
C THR A 72 1.29 9.74 25.44
N PHE A 73 0.92 10.80 24.75
CA PHE A 73 1.56 11.24 23.52
C PHE A 73 1.45 12.76 23.34
N THR A 74 2.15 13.28 22.33
CA THR A 74 2.09 14.68 21.92
C THR A 74 1.62 14.78 20.47
N SER A 75 1.35 16.00 20.00
CA SER A 75 1.26 16.27 18.56
C SER A 75 2.52 15.80 17.83
N TYR A 76 2.34 15.45 16.56
CA TYR A 76 3.38 14.98 15.67
C TYR A 76 4.38 16.10 15.33
N LEU A 77 3.90 17.29 14.97
CA LEU A 77 4.75 18.45 14.77
C LEU A 77 5.47 18.82 16.07
N PRO A 78 6.80 19.04 16.02
CA PRO A 78 7.54 19.47 17.20
C PRO A 78 7.19 20.91 17.61
N GLU A 79 6.77 21.73 16.66
CA GLU A 79 6.34 23.11 16.85
C GLU A 79 4.98 23.30 16.17
N LEU A 80 3.99 23.69 16.95
CA LEU A 80 2.63 23.94 16.47
C LEU A 80 2.43 25.43 16.14
N PRO A 81 1.54 25.76 15.19
CA PRO A 81 1.05 27.13 15.01
C PRO A 81 0.42 27.71 16.29
N SER A 82 0.27 29.03 16.36
CA SER A 82 -0.36 29.69 17.53
C SER A 82 -1.82 29.23 17.71
N LEU A 83 -2.21 29.02 18.97
CA LEU A 83 -3.58 28.65 19.38
C LEU A 83 -4.43 29.86 19.78
N ASP A 84 -3.99 31.08 19.48
CA ASP A 84 -4.70 32.30 19.86
C ASP A 84 -6.13 32.33 19.28
N GLY A 85 -7.13 32.29 20.16
CA GLY A 85 -8.55 32.30 19.78
C GLY A 85 -9.07 30.96 19.24
N VAL A 86 -8.31 29.87 19.36
CA VAL A 86 -8.65 28.52 18.88
C VAL A 86 -9.27 27.71 20.01
N SER A 87 -10.43 27.10 19.77
CA SER A 87 -11.17 26.25 20.73
C SER A 87 -12.07 25.17 20.09
N ASN A 88 -12.30 25.19 18.78
CA ASN A 88 -13.20 24.29 18.07
C ASN A 88 -12.44 23.31 17.16
N ALA A 89 -12.20 22.11 17.67
CA ALA A 89 -11.46 21.08 16.94
C ALA A 89 -12.14 20.62 15.64
N ARG A 90 -13.46 20.67 15.55
CA ARG A 90 -14.18 20.32 14.31
C ARG A 90 -13.85 21.27 13.17
N ALA A 91 -13.78 22.58 13.46
CA ALA A 91 -13.40 23.60 12.47
C ALA A 91 -11.92 23.50 12.09
N ALA A 92 -11.03 23.27 13.08
CA ALA A 92 -9.60 23.06 12.83
C ALA A 92 -9.33 21.82 11.97
N VAL A 93 -9.99 20.69 12.27
CA VAL A 93 -9.87 19.47 11.46
C VAL A 93 -10.39 19.70 10.03
N ALA A 94 -11.46 20.48 9.86
CA ALA A 94 -11.94 20.85 8.53
C ALA A 94 -10.91 21.67 7.76
N GLY A 95 -10.36 22.72 8.35
CA GLY A 95 -9.31 23.54 7.75
C GLY A 95 -8.09 22.71 7.35
N ALA A 96 -7.63 21.83 8.25
CA ALA A 96 -6.49 20.97 7.99
C ALA A 96 -6.75 19.99 6.83
N SER A 97 -7.91 19.32 6.86
CA SER A 97 -8.26 18.30 5.87
C SER A 97 -8.45 18.88 4.47
N ILE A 98 -9.19 19.98 4.37
CA ILE A 98 -9.46 20.64 3.08
C ILE A 98 -8.14 21.12 2.46
N THR A 99 -7.28 21.77 3.25
CA THR A 99 -5.98 22.27 2.79
C THR A 99 -5.10 21.14 2.25
N VAL A 100 -4.98 20.02 2.98
CA VAL A 100 -4.19 18.86 2.51
C VAL A 100 -4.76 18.28 1.23
N LEU A 101 -6.08 18.04 1.18
CA LEU A 101 -6.71 17.37 0.04
C LEU A 101 -6.67 18.25 -1.21
N GLU A 102 -6.90 19.55 -1.09
CA GLU A 102 -6.75 20.48 -2.21
C GLU A 102 -5.30 20.55 -2.69
N ALA A 103 -4.33 20.63 -1.78
CA ALA A 103 -2.92 20.70 -2.16
C ALA A 103 -2.47 19.45 -2.93
N LEU A 104 -2.92 18.26 -2.52
CA LEU A 104 -2.48 16.98 -3.08
C LEU A 104 -3.25 16.55 -4.34
N TYR A 105 -4.53 16.91 -4.48
CA TYR A 105 -5.38 16.49 -5.61
C TYR A 105 -5.77 17.61 -6.58
N ALA A 106 -5.86 18.85 -6.10
CA ALA A 106 -6.43 19.97 -6.87
C ALA A 106 -5.40 21.04 -7.29
N THR A 107 -4.12 20.88 -6.95
CA THR A 107 -3.04 21.71 -7.49
C THR A 107 -2.79 21.39 -8.97
N PRO A 108 -2.86 22.37 -9.89
CA PRO A 108 -2.53 22.15 -11.30
C PRO A 108 -1.11 21.65 -11.51
N SER A 109 -0.93 20.70 -12.43
CA SER A 109 0.37 20.13 -12.78
C SER A 109 0.41 19.83 -14.29
N PRO A 110 1.56 20.02 -14.97
CA PRO A 110 1.68 19.71 -16.40
C PRO A 110 1.33 18.27 -16.78
N ASN A 111 1.48 17.33 -15.84
CA ASN A 111 1.23 15.90 -16.05
C ASN A 111 -0.20 15.47 -15.67
N VAL A 112 -1.05 16.41 -15.27
CA VAL A 112 -2.45 16.16 -14.87
C VAL A 112 -3.35 16.96 -15.79
N ALA A 113 -4.37 16.29 -16.35
CA ALA A 113 -5.31 16.96 -17.23
C ALA A 113 -6.07 18.04 -16.45
N THR A 114 -6.27 19.21 -17.06
CA THR A 114 -6.99 20.35 -16.46
C THR A 114 -8.41 19.95 -16.04
N ALA A 115 -9.07 19.12 -16.85
CA ALA A 115 -10.38 18.58 -16.55
C ALA A 115 -10.40 17.67 -15.32
N THR A 116 -9.32 16.90 -15.08
CA THR A 116 -9.15 16.09 -13.86
C THR A 116 -9.02 17.00 -12.65
N THR A 117 -8.13 18.00 -12.69
CA THR A 117 -7.92 18.95 -11.59
C THR A 117 -9.23 19.67 -11.24
N PHE A 118 -9.98 20.13 -12.26
CA PHE A 118 -11.28 20.76 -12.06
C PHE A 118 -12.30 19.79 -11.43
N ALA A 119 -12.40 18.55 -11.91
CA ALA A 119 -13.32 17.56 -11.38
C ALA A 119 -13.04 17.23 -9.91
N LEU A 120 -11.76 17.07 -9.53
CA LEU A 120 -11.36 16.82 -8.15
C LEU A 120 -11.65 18.03 -7.26
N LYS A 121 -11.34 19.25 -7.71
CA LYS A 121 -11.65 20.47 -6.98
C LYS A 121 -13.16 20.65 -6.77
N GLN A 122 -13.96 20.39 -7.81
CA GLN A 122 -15.43 20.42 -7.72
C GLN A 122 -15.96 19.38 -6.72
N PHE A 123 -15.37 18.18 -6.72
CA PHE A 123 -15.75 17.11 -5.79
C PHE A 123 -15.45 17.49 -4.34
N ILE A 124 -14.26 18.07 -4.07
CA ILE A 124 -13.90 18.60 -2.75
C ILE A 124 -14.88 19.70 -2.35
N GLY A 125 -15.16 20.67 -3.24
CA GLY A 125 -16.11 21.76 -2.95
C GLY A 125 -17.51 21.25 -2.58
N THR A 126 -18.02 20.23 -3.29
CA THR A 126 -19.31 19.61 -2.97
C THR A 126 -19.30 18.93 -1.59
N ALA A 127 -18.19 18.29 -1.23
CA ALA A 127 -18.02 17.71 0.10
C ALA A 127 -17.90 18.78 1.19
N VAL A 128 -17.30 19.94 0.91
CA VAL A 128 -17.26 21.06 1.84
C VAL A 128 -18.67 21.64 2.04
N ASP A 129 -19.43 21.85 0.97
CA ASP A 129 -20.81 22.33 1.03
C ASP A 129 -21.72 21.39 1.83
N GLY A 130 -21.46 20.08 1.75
CA GLY A 130 -22.16 19.04 2.51
C GLY A 130 -21.74 18.90 3.98
N PHE A 131 -20.69 19.59 4.42
CA PHE A 131 -20.19 19.53 5.79
C PHE A 131 -20.63 20.81 6.56
N PRO A 132 -21.75 20.77 7.30
CA PRO A 132 -22.38 21.98 7.83
C PRO A 132 -21.51 22.64 8.91
N HIS A 133 -21.75 23.92 9.18
CA HIS A 133 -21.14 24.69 10.28
C HIS A 133 -19.61 24.85 10.17
N VAL A 134 -19.09 25.07 8.96
CA VAL A 134 -17.71 25.54 8.75
C VAL A 134 -17.72 27.03 8.46
N ASP A 135 -17.04 27.79 9.32
CA ASP A 135 -16.69 29.18 9.06
C ASP A 135 -15.22 29.24 8.67
N VAL A 136 -14.95 29.49 7.38
CA VAL A 136 -13.58 29.52 6.83
C VAL A 136 -12.78 30.74 7.28
N LEU A 137 -13.44 31.73 7.91
CA LEU A 137 -12.81 32.93 8.47
C LEU A 137 -12.59 32.81 9.99
N ALA A 138 -13.01 31.70 10.61
CA ALA A 138 -12.82 31.49 12.03
C ALA A 138 -11.35 31.16 12.34
N PRO A 139 -10.79 31.65 13.48
CA PRO A 139 -9.44 31.33 13.92
C PRO A 139 -9.16 29.83 13.98
N ASP A 140 -10.16 29.03 14.34
CA ASP A 140 -10.06 27.57 14.38
C ASP A 140 -9.74 26.96 13.01
N TYR A 141 -10.44 27.41 11.97
CA TYR A 141 -10.23 26.93 10.61
C TYR A 141 -8.86 27.36 10.10
N GLU A 142 -8.48 28.62 10.30
CA GLU A 142 -7.17 29.15 9.92
C GLU A 142 -6.02 28.44 10.65
N PHE A 143 -6.21 28.07 11.92
CA PHE A 143 -5.26 27.23 12.66
C PHE A 143 -5.10 25.87 12.00
N GLY A 144 -6.21 25.21 11.62
CA GLY A 144 -6.18 23.97 10.85
C GLY A 144 -5.40 24.10 9.54
N VAL A 145 -5.63 25.18 8.79
CA VAL A 145 -4.89 25.49 7.56
C VAL A 145 -3.38 25.62 7.85
N ALA A 146 -3.00 26.33 8.92
CA ALA A 146 -1.61 26.49 9.31
C ALA A 146 -0.94 25.15 9.69
N VAL A 147 -1.65 24.29 10.43
CA VAL A 147 -1.17 22.93 10.76
C VAL A 147 -0.95 22.11 9.49
N ALA A 148 -1.92 22.12 8.56
CA ALA A 148 -1.79 21.40 7.30
C ALA A 148 -0.59 21.87 6.47
N ASN A 149 -0.39 23.19 6.36
CA ASN A 149 0.77 23.74 5.64
C ASN A 149 2.09 23.32 6.30
N ALA A 150 2.18 23.36 7.63
CA ALA A 150 3.38 22.90 8.34
C ALA A 150 3.68 21.41 8.10
N ILE A 151 2.66 20.55 8.09
CA ILE A 151 2.80 19.13 7.74
C ILE A 151 3.24 18.96 6.28
N LEU A 152 2.63 19.69 5.34
CA LEU A 152 2.97 19.65 3.92
C LEU A 152 4.43 20.09 3.69
N ASP A 153 4.87 21.18 4.32
CA ASP A 153 6.25 21.68 4.21
C ASP A 153 7.28 20.73 4.85
N LEU A 154 6.87 20.04 5.92
CA LEU A 154 7.70 19.03 6.56
C LEU A 154 7.83 17.76 5.70
N LEU A 155 6.78 17.34 5.01
CA LEU A 155 6.75 16.05 4.32
C LEU A 155 7.01 16.17 2.82
N LEU A 156 6.82 17.32 2.20
CA LEU A 156 7.02 17.53 0.77
C LEU A 156 8.17 18.49 0.52
N TYR A 157 8.76 18.42 -0.67
CA TYR A 157 9.75 19.41 -1.10
C TYR A 157 9.76 19.55 -2.63
N ASN A 158 10.20 20.73 -3.11
CA ASN A 158 10.27 21.01 -4.53
C ASN A 158 11.25 20.07 -5.25
N GLY A 159 10.78 19.41 -6.30
CA GLY A 159 11.58 18.46 -7.08
C GLY A 159 11.66 17.06 -6.46
N GLU A 160 10.78 16.73 -5.51
CA GLU A 160 10.57 15.35 -5.09
C GLU A 160 10.21 14.46 -6.29
N PRO A 161 10.81 13.26 -6.46
CA PRO A 161 10.60 12.44 -7.65
C PRO A 161 9.15 11.96 -7.82
N GLY A 162 8.40 11.83 -6.72
CA GLY A 162 7.05 11.26 -6.73
C GLY A 162 7.03 9.87 -7.38
N ALA A 163 6.01 9.60 -8.20
CA ALA A 163 5.89 8.35 -8.94
C ALA A 163 6.51 8.39 -10.36
N ALA A 164 7.14 9.50 -10.75
CA ALA A 164 7.63 9.68 -12.11
C ALA A 164 8.73 8.67 -12.46
N GLN A 165 8.68 8.11 -13.66
CA GLN A 165 9.67 7.13 -14.11
C GLN A 165 11.02 7.74 -14.49
N GLY A 166 11.02 9.01 -14.93
CA GLY A 166 12.21 9.73 -15.35
C GLY A 166 13.07 8.92 -16.33
N ASN A 167 14.37 8.88 -16.06
CA ASN A 167 15.34 8.18 -16.90
C ASN A 167 15.55 6.71 -16.54
N TYR A 168 14.70 6.14 -15.66
CA TYR A 168 14.84 4.73 -15.27
C TYR A 168 14.68 3.82 -16.48
N ARG A 169 15.59 2.87 -16.64
CA ARG A 169 15.48 1.77 -17.61
C ARG A 169 15.85 0.46 -16.89
N PRO A 170 15.07 -0.62 -17.08
CA PRO A 170 15.33 -1.89 -16.42
C PRO A 170 16.67 -2.46 -16.84
N LYS A 171 17.29 -3.21 -15.93
CA LYS A 171 18.50 -4.00 -16.23
C LYS A 171 18.13 -5.28 -16.97
N ASP A 172 18.96 -5.66 -17.93
CA ASP A 172 18.84 -6.95 -18.61
C ASP A 172 19.43 -8.09 -17.75
N GLY A 173 18.90 -9.29 -17.94
CA GLY A 173 19.42 -10.52 -17.35
C GLY A 173 18.36 -11.36 -16.63
N PRO A 174 18.71 -12.61 -16.25
CA PRO A 174 17.81 -13.46 -15.49
C PRO A 174 17.44 -12.79 -14.16
N TYR A 175 16.22 -13.05 -13.70
CA TYR A 175 15.66 -12.49 -12.47
C TYR A 175 15.40 -10.98 -12.47
N LYS A 176 15.72 -10.26 -13.55
CA LYS A 176 15.53 -8.81 -13.63
C LYS A 176 14.15 -8.43 -14.16
N PHE A 177 13.56 -7.43 -13.52
CA PHE A 177 12.28 -6.83 -13.85
C PHE A 177 12.34 -6.19 -15.24
N ARG A 178 11.29 -6.42 -16.01
CA ARG A 178 11.06 -5.84 -17.33
C ARG A 178 9.55 -5.73 -17.59
N PRO A 179 9.12 -4.95 -18.59
CA PRO A 179 7.72 -4.88 -18.97
C PRO A 179 7.12 -6.28 -19.16
N GLU A 180 5.88 -6.42 -18.72
CA GLU A 180 5.19 -7.71 -18.72
C GLU A 180 4.69 -8.08 -20.12
N TYR A 181 4.59 -9.37 -20.42
CA TYR A 181 4.34 -9.84 -21.79
C TYR A 181 2.94 -9.49 -22.34
N ASN A 182 1.93 -9.36 -21.49
CA ASN A 182 0.56 -9.07 -21.94
C ASN A 182 0.36 -7.54 -22.14
N HIS A 183 1.17 -6.71 -21.48
CA HIS A 183 1.10 -5.24 -21.58
C HIS A 183 2.51 -4.61 -21.66
N PRO A 184 3.31 -4.93 -22.71
CA PRO A 184 4.71 -4.51 -22.80
C PRO A 184 4.87 -3.00 -23.01
N VAL A 185 3.88 -2.38 -23.65
CA VAL A 185 3.79 -0.94 -23.90
C VAL A 185 2.36 -0.46 -23.69
N ARG A 186 2.19 0.81 -23.32
CA ARG A 186 0.90 1.51 -23.31
C ARG A 186 0.92 2.60 -24.36
N ILE A 187 -0.25 2.89 -24.92
CA ILE A 187 -0.43 4.03 -25.82
C ILE A 187 -0.86 5.23 -24.96
N VAL A 188 0.02 6.22 -24.85
CA VAL A 188 -0.13 7.38 -23.98
C VAL A 188 -0.34 8.62 -24.86
N PRO A 189 -1.28 9.51 -24.53
CA PRO A 189 -1.44 10.78 -25.26
C PRO A 189 -0.25 11.71 -25.03
N ASP A 190 0.17 12.39 -26.10
CA ASP A 190 1.27 13.38 -26.05
C ASP A 190 0.86 14.61 -25.22
N ASP A 191 -0.43 14.93 -25.20
CA ASP A 191 -1.03 15.96 -24.35
C ASP A 191 -2.16 15.35 -23.52
N VAL A 192 -2.01 15.37 -22.20
CA VAL A 192 -3.01 14.87 -21.25
C VAL A 192 -4.35 15.61 -21.35
N ASN A 193 -4.37 16.83 -21.88
CA ASN A 193 -5.59 17.59 -22.13
C ASN A 193 -6.26 17.26 -23.47
N ASN A 194 -5.56 16.54 -24.36
CA ASN A 194 -6.08 16.08 -25.64
C ASN A 194 -5.93 14.55 -25.79
N PRO A 195 -6.67 13.74 -25.01
CA PRO A 195 -6.56 12.28 -25.00
C PRO A 195 -6.92 11.60 -26.33
N ASN A 196 -7.56 12.33 -27.25
CA ASN A 196 -7.90 11.86 -28.60
C ASN A 196 -6.90 12.35 -29.67
N GLY A 197 -5.89 13.13 -29.27
CA GLY A 197 -4.84 13.63 -30.14
C GLY A 197 -3.75 12.61 -30.44
N PRO A 198 -2.57 13.09 -30.90
CA PRO A 198 -1.38 12.26 -31.09
C PRO A 198 -0.99 11.48 -29.83
N LYS A 199 -0.48 10.27 -30.04
CA LYS A 199 -0.12 9.31 -29.00
C LYS A 199 1.22 8.67 -29.34
N HIS A 200 1.95 8.27 -28.33
CA HIS A 200 3.16 7.46 -28.46
C HIS A 200 3.06 6.19 -27.63
N ALA A 201 3.90 5.20 -27.98
CA ALA A 201 4.05 3.98 -27.20
C ALA A 201 5.12 4.17 -26.12
N GLU A 202 4.78 3.83 -24.88
CA GLU A 202 5.69 3.92 -23.74
C GLU A 202 5.58 2.68 -22.83
N SER A 203 6.71 2.16 -22.36
CA SER A 203 6.73 1.21 -21.24
C SER A 203 6.70 1.98 -19.92
N ILE A 204 5.72 1.65 -19.07
CA ILE A 204 5.48 2.36 -17.80
C ILE A 204 6.25 1.71 -16.65
N TYR A 205 6.89 2.53 -15.82
CA TYR A 205 7.58 2.11 -14.60
C TYR A 205 7.18 3.00 -13.42
N TYR A 206 6.48 2.44 -12.44
CA TYR A 206 5.88 3.23 -11.37
C TYR A 206 6.83 3.47 -10.18
N GLY A 207 7.27 4.71 -10.00
CA GLY A 207 7.99 5.18 -8.82
C GLY A 207 9.42 4.66 -8.61
N PRO A 208 10.28 4.54 -9.64
CA PRO A 208 11.65 4.01 -9.51
C PRO A 208 12.54 4.75 -8.51
N PHE A 209 12.29 6.04 -8.31
CA PHE A 209 13.08 6.89 -7.41
C PHE A 209 12.32 7.29 -6.14
N TYR A 210 11.08 6.84 -5.98
CA TYR A 210 10.22 7.22 -4.87
C TYR A 210 10.86 6.83 -3.53
N GLY A 211 11.08 5.53 -3.33
CA GLY A 211 11.57 5.02 -2.05
C GLY A 211 12.96 5.53 -1.64
N THR A 212 13.79 6.00 -2.56
CA THR A 212 15.12 6.55 -2.27
C THR A 212 15.13 8.06 -2.10
N GLY A 213 14.24 8.79 -2.79
CA GLY A 213 14.21 10.25 -2.77
C GLY A 213 13.22 10.86 -1.77
N THR A 214 12.15 10.14 -1.43
CA THR A 214 11.05 10.67 -0.61
C THR A 214 11.39 10.81 0.87
N ARG A 215 10.91 11.89 1.51
CA ARG A 215 10.97 12.05 2.96
C ARG A 215 10.17 10.93 3.66
N ARG A 216 10.79 10.33 4.67
CA ARG A 216 10.12 9.38 5.57
C ARG A 216 9.18 10.14 6.49
N VAL A 217 8.11 9.48 6.89
CA VAL A 217 7.02 10.08 7.64
C VAL A 217 7.34 10.00 9.14
N ALA A 218 7.33 8.80 9.72
CA ALA A 218 7.41 8.63 11.17
C ALA A 218 8.37 7.54 11.66
N VAL A 219 9.00 6.77 10.76
CA VAL A 219 10.03 5.79 11.18
C VAL A 219 11.18 6.48 11.92
N GLN A 220 11.66 5.86 13.00
CA GLN A 220 12.78 6.38 13.79
C GLN A 220 14.10 5.70 13.42
N MET A 221 14.07 4.79 12.45
CA MET A 221 15.20 3.93 12.05
C MET A 221 15.69 3.14 13.26
N LYS A 222 14.74 2.55 13.99
CA LYS A 222 15.01 1.63 15.09
C LYS A 222 14.41 0.27 14.80
N VAL A 223 15.26 -0.75 14.78
CA VAL A 223 14.84 -2.15 14.58
C VAL A 223 15.29 -2.95 15.79
N ASN A 224 14.35 -3.45 16.58
CA ASN A 224 14.61 -4.09 17.88
C ASN A 224 15.41 -3.18 18.85
N GLY A 225 15.10 -1.88 18.87
CA GLY A 225 15.77 -0.89 19.71
C GLY A 225 17.12 -0.38 19.20
N GLU A 226 17.73 -1.04 18.22
CA GLU A 226 19.01 -0.64 17.62
C GLU A 226 18.83 0.31 16.44
N ASP A 227 19.76 1.26 16.27
CA ASP A 227 19.77 2.18 15.13
C ASP A 227 20.04 1.40 13.84
N ALA A 228 18.99 1.21 13.04
CA ALA A 228 19.02 0.42 11.83
C ALA A 228 17.92 0.85 10.85
N GLU A 229 18.23 0.78 9.57
CA GLU A 229 17.24 1.02 8.52
C GLU A 229 16.35 -0.21 8.31
N HIS A 230 15.06 0.00 8.01
CA HIS A 230 14.16 -1.06 7.56
C HIS A 230 14.57 -1.56 6.17
N VAL A 231 15.01 -2.82 6.13
CA VAL A 231 15.43 -3.52 4.91
C VAL A 231 15.06 -4.99 4.98
N ILE A 232 14.99 -5.64 3.81
CA ILE A 232 14.76 -7.08 3.69
C ILE A 232 16.00 -7.81 3.19
N ALA A 233 16.01 -9.13 3.38
CA ALA A 233 17.06 -10.01 2.88
C ALA A 233 17.15 -9.99 1.35
N ASP A 234 18.23 -10.54 0.78
CA ASP A 234 18.26 -10.82 -0.65
C ASP A 234 17.12 -11.81 -1.01
N PRO A 235 16.48 -11.65 -2.19
CA PRO A 235 15.58 -12.68 -2.71
C PRO A 235 16.33 -14.02 -2.84
N PRO A 236 15.64 -15.17 -2.91
CA PRO A 236 16.29 -16.48 -2.93
C PRO A 236 17.38 -16.66 -4.00
N THR A 237 17.24 -15.94 -5.11
CA THR A 237 18.19 -15.95 -6.24
C THR A 237 18.21 -14.57 -6.92
N GLY A 238 19.01 -14.39 -7.98
CA GLY A 238 19.06 -13.15 -8.78
C GLY A 238 19.84 -11.99 -8.16
N PHE A 239 20.43 -12.22 -6.98
CA PHE A 239 21.34 -11.34 -6.24
C PHE A 239 22.51 -12.17 -5.66
N SER A 240 22.97 -11.95 -4.42
CA SER A 240 24.08 -12.74 -3.85
C SER A 240 23.67 -14.07 -3.24
N ARG A 241 22.40 -14.18 -2.82
CA ARG A 241 21.84 -15.42 -2.31
C ARG A 241 21.59 -16.38 -3.48
N HIS A 242 21.94 -17.64 -3.27
CA HIS A 242 21.78 -18.74 -4.23
C HIS A 242 21.09 -19.93 -3.55
N ASP A 243 19.80 -19.77 -3.29
CA ASP A 243 18.94 -20.79 -2.70
C ASP A 243 18.12 -21.48 -3.80
N ASP A 244 18.79 -22.38 -4.53
CA ASP A 244 18.23 -23.09 -5.69
C ASP A 244 16.99 -23.94 -5.33
N ILE A 245 16.88 -24.38 -4.08
CA ILE A 245 15.74 -25.16 -3.59
C ILE A 245 14.52 -24.24 -3.48
N GLU A 246 14.66 -23.11 -2.77
CA GLU A 246 13.57 -22.15 -2.60
C GLU A 246 13.16 -21.50 -3.93
N ASP A 247 14.12 -21.23 -4.82
CA ASP A 247 13.86 -20.67 -6.15
C ASP A 247 12.99 -21.61 -7.01
N LYS A 248 13.43 -22.86 -7.21
CA LYS A 248 12.70 -23.86 -8.00
C LYS A 248 11.34 -24.17 -7.40
N ASP A 249 11.24 -24.32 -6.08
CA ASP A 249 9.97 -24.64 -5.44
C ASP A 249 9.00 -23.45 -5.45
N SER A 250 9.49 -22.21 -5.40
CA SER A 250 8.67 -21.00 -5.60
C SER A 250 8.14 -20.89 -7.01
N LEU A 251 8.90 -21.31 -8.03
CA LEU A 251 8.40 -21.43 -9.41
C LEU A 251 7.25 -22.42 -9.50
N LEU A 252 7.40 -23.61 -8.91
CA LEU A 252 6.34 -24.62 -8.95
C LEU A 252 5.11 -24.18 -8.15
N ASP A 253 5.30 -23.52 -7.02
CA ASP A 253 4.21 -22.92 -6.25
C ASP A 253 3.48 -21.82 -7.04
N ALA A 254 4.20 -20.92 -7.70
CA ALA A 254 3.60 -19.88 -8.51
C ALA A 254 2.76 -20.43 -9.69
N ILE A 255 3.18 -21.56 -10.29
CA ILE A 255 2.38 -22.28 -11.28
C ILE A 255 1.11 -22.86 -10.64
N ARG A 256 1.24 -23.62 -9.54
CA ARG A 256 0.09 -24.24 -8.86
C ARG A 256 -0.93 -23.20 -8.38
N SER A 257 -0.46 -22.14 -7.76
CA SER A 257 -1.29 -21.17 -7.04
C SER A 257 -1.75 -20.01 -7.94
N GLY A 258 -0.96 -19.60 -8.92
CA GLY A 258 -1.14 -18.34 -9.66
C GLY A 258 -1.54 -18.47 -11.13
N ALA A 259 -1.47 -19.66 -11.73
CA ALA A 259 -1.83 -19.87 -13.13
C ALA A 259 -3.32 -19.56 -13.42
N VAL A 260 -3.64 -19.22 -14.67
CA VAL A 260 -5.03 -19.15 -15.14
C VAL A 260 -5.75 -20.48 -14.91
N SER A 261 -7.07 -20.44 -14.68
CA SER A 261 -7.86 -21.65 -14.35
C SER A 261 -7.91 -22.70 -15.47
N THR A 262 -7.62 -22.31 -16.71
CA THR A 262 -7.53 -23.22 -17.86
C THR A 262 -6.19 -23.95 -17.95
N ASP A 263 -5.19 -23.58 -17.15
CA ASP A 263 -3.92 -24.27 -17.08
C ASP A 263 -4.08 -25.60 -16.33
N PRO A 264 -3.73 -26.77 -16.90
CA PRO A 264 -3.92 -28.06 -16.25
C PRO A 264 -3.02 -28.27 -15.02
N ARG A 265 -2.05 -27.37 -14.76
CA ARG A 265 -1.20 -27.37 -13.57
C ARG A 265 -1.76 -26.48 -12.45
N ALA A 266 -2.77 -25.67 -12.73
CA ALA A 266 -3.42 -24.86 -11.71
C ALA A 266 -4.06 -25.76 -10.64
N ARG A 267 -3.80 -25.45 -9.38
CA ARG A 267 -4.34 -26.12 -8.19
C ARG A 267 -5.02 -25.13 -7.22
N ARG A 268 -5.15 -23.86 -7.62
CA ARG A 268 -5.87 -22.85 -6.85
C ARG A 268 -7.35 -23.21 -6.76
N SER A 269 -7.89 -23.24 -5.54
CA SER A 269 -9.32 -23.46 -5.31
C SER A 269 -10.17 -22.22 -5.65
N PRO A 270 -11.48 -22.36 -5.88
CA PRO A 270 -12.37 -21.21 -6.05
C PRO A 270 -12.32 -20.22 -4.88
N ALA A 271 -12.18 -20.70 -3.63
CA ALA A 271 -12.05 -19.84 -2.46
C ALA A 271 -10.74 -19.04 -2.48
N GLN A 272 -9.61 -19.67 -2.84
CA GLN A 272 -8.34 -18.96 -3.01
C GLN A 272 -8.41 -17.93 -4.16
N ASN A 273 -9.18 -18.22 -5.23
CA ASN A 273 -9.44 -17.26 -6.29
C ASN A 273 -10.23 -16.05 -5.79
N ALA A 274 -11.24 -16.27 -4.94
CA ALA A 274 -11.98 -15.20 -4.27
C ALA A 274 -11.04 -14.36 -3.38
N THR A 275 -10.22 -14.97 -2.52
CA THR A 275 -9.20 -14.26 -1.72
C THR A 275 -8.27 -13.42 -2.59
N GLY A 276 -7.84 -13.95 -3.75
CA GLY A 276 -7.02 -13.20 -4.72
C GLY A 276 -7.65 -11.88 -5.15
N HIS A 277 -8.91 -11.93 -5.60
CA HIS A 277 -9.64 -10.75 -6.07
C HIS A 277 -10.06 -9.83 -4.92
N TYR A 278 -10.40 -10.39 -3.77
CA TYR A 278 -10.90 -9.65 -2.61
C TYR A 278 -9.95 -8.52 -2.17
N PHE A 279 -8.65 -8.78 -2.19
CA PHE A 279 -7.61 -7.82 -1.78
C PHE A 279 -6.99 -7.06 -2.97
N ALA A 280 -7.58 -7.11 -4.16
CA ALA A 280 -6.94 -6.59 -5.37
C ALA A 280 -6.75 -5.06 -5.35
N TYR A 281 -7.81 -4.30 -5.63
CA TYR A 281 -7.78 -2.83 -5.61
C TYR A 281 -6.58 -2.29 -6.38
N ASP A 282 -6.32 -2.80 -7.58
CA ASP A 282 -5.06 -2.55 -8.30
C ASP A 282 -5.09 -1.24 -9.11
N GLY A 283 -5.70 -0.17 -8.57
CA GLY A 283 -5.78 1.15 -9.22
C GLY A 283 -6.83 1.22 -10.32
N VAL A 284 -7.92 0.46 -10.18
CA VAL A 284 -8.97 0.30 -11.20
C VAL A 284 -10.13 1.28 -11.02
N ASN A 285 -10.92 1.45 -12.07
CA ASN A 285 -12.05 2.38 -12.11
C ASN A 285 -13.01 2.13 -10.95
N LEU A 286 -13.43 3.21 -10.28
CA LEU A 286 -14.42 3.27 -9.20
C LEU A 286 -14.02 2.53 -7.90
N ILE A 287 -12.88 1.86 -7.87
CA ILE A 287 -12.37 1.10 -6.72
C ILE A 287 -11.11 1.75 -6.13
N GLY A 288 -10.17 2.22 -6.95
CA GLY A 288 -8.93 2.81 -6.46
C GLY A 288 -7.87 1.78 -6.04
N THR A 289 -7.13 2.08 -4.97
CA THR A 289 -5.86 1.42 -4.60
C THR A 289 -5.94 0.64 -3.27
N PRO A 290 -4.97 -0.23 -2.94
CA PRO A 290 -5.03 -1.02 -1.70
C PRO A 290 -5.12 -0.17 -0.41
N PRO A 291 -4.45 1.00 -0.29
CA PRO A 291 -4.66 1.90 0.85
C PRO A 291 -6.11 2.31 1.10
N ARG A 292 -6.95 2.36 0.05
CA ARG A 292 -8.40 2.58 0.21
C ARG A 292 -9.08 1.38 0.85
N LEU A 293 -8.82 0.15 0.38
CA LEU A 293 -9.36 -1.07 1.01
C LEU A 293 -8.99 -1.12 2.49
N TYR A 294 -7.72 -0.88 2.82
CA TYR A 294 -7.26 -0.97 4.19
C TYR A 294 -7.90 0.08 5.10
N ASN A 295 -8.13 1.30 4.60
CA ASN A 295 -8.91 2.30 5.33
C ASN A 295 -10.39 1.91 5.45
N GLN A 296 -11.03 1.32 4.43
CA GLN A 296 -12.42 0.83 4.57
C GLN A 296 -12.54 -0.22 5.70
N ILE A 297 -11.58 -1.14 5.77
CA ILE A 297 -11.51 -2.13 6.85
C ILE A 297 -11.24 -1.43 8.19
N LEU A 298 -10.29 -0.49 8.24
CA LEU A 298 -9.94 0.25 9.47
C LEU A 298 -11.12 1.06 10.01
N ARG A 299 -11.90 1.71 9.15
CA ARG A 299 -13.14 2.42 9.52
C ARG A 299 -14.14 1.51 10.18
N LYS A 300 -14.36 0.32 9.59
CA LYS A 300 -15.26 -0.67 10.16
C LYS A 300 -14.78 -1.13 11.55
N ILE A 301 -13.48 -1.42 11.71
CA ILE A 301 -12.90 -1.78 13.01
C ILE A 301 -13.10 -0.65 14.03
N ALA A 302 -12.77 0.59 13.65
CA ALA A 302 -12.90 1.77 14.50
C ALA A 302 -14.35 1.98 14.97
N TYR A 303 -15.31 1.88 14.05
CA TYR A 303 -16.71 2.03 14.38
C TYR A 303 -17.24 0.91 15.27
N GLU A 304 -16.91 -0.35 14.98
CA GLU A 304 -17.37 -1.49 15.80
C GLU A 304 -16.75 -1.52 17.19
N ARG A 305 -15.57 -0.90 17.37
CA ARG A 305 -14.84 -0.81 18.64
C ARG A 305 -14.79 0.61 19.21
N ARG A 306 -15.71 1.47 18.79
CA ARG A 306 -15.81 2.86 19.24
C ARG A 306 -16.01 2.92 20.76
N VAL A 307 -15.53 3.99 21.37
CA VAL A 307 -15.53 4.19 22.83
C VAL A 307 -16.94 4.48 23.34
N ALA A 308 -17.70 5.30 22.63
CA ALA A 308 -19.07 5.69 22.98
C ALA A 308 -20.08 5.29 21.89
N ASP A 309 -21.32 5.01 22.29
CA ASP A 309 -22.37 4.57 21.36
C ASP A 309 -22.68 5.62 20.29
N ASP A 310 -22.77 6.89 20.69
CA ASP A 310 -22.90 8.03 19.78
C ASP A 310 -21.57 8.26 19.04
N VAL A 311 -21.57 8.03 17.73
CA VAL A 311 -20.38 8.16 16.90
C VAL A 311 -19.80 9.58 16.90
N THR A 312 -20.59 10.61 17.26
CA THR A 312 -20.16 12.02 17.29
C THR A 312 -19.46 12.43 18.60
N ASP A 313 -19.42 11.56 19.60
CA ASP A 313 -18.81 11.80 20.91
C ASP A 313 -17.31 12.17 20.80
N GLU A 314 -16.85 13.07 21.66
CA GLU A 314 -15.45 13.51 21.70
C GLU A 314 -14.46 12.37 22.01
N ALA A 315 -14.86 11.37 22.79
CA ALA A 315 -14.03 10.19 23.03
C ALA A 315 -13.78 9.39 21.73
N ASN A 316 -14.78 9.34 20.85
CA ASN A 316 -14.64 8.73 19.53
C ASN A 316 -13.79 9.60 18.59
N ASN A 317 -13.92 10.94 18.65
CA ASN A 317 -13.07 11.85 17.87
C ASN A 317 -11.58 11.65 18.20
N ALA A 318 -11.23 11.62 19.48
CA ALA A 318 -9.87 11.35 19.93
C ALA A 318 -9.38 9.95 19.49
N ASP A 319 -10.18 8.91 19.72
CA ASP A 319 -9.83 7.53 19.35
C ASP A 319 -9.56 7.39 17.84
N PHE A 320 -10.45 7.94 17.01
CA PHE A 320 -10.30 7.89 15.55
C PHE A 320 -9.11 8.73 15.07
N ALA A 321 -8.94 9.96 15.58
CA ALA A 321 -7.83 10.82 15.19
C ALA A 321 -6.47 10.14 15.47
N ARG A 322 -6.32 9.49 16.63
CA ARG A 322 -5.08 8.79 16.97
C ARG A 322 -4.87 7.51 16.17
N LEU A 323 -5.90 6.66 16.07
CA LEU A 323 -5.82 5.39 15.34
C LEU A 323 -5.45 5.62 13.86
N PHE A 324 -6.17 6.51 13.18
CA PHE A 324 -5.95 6.72 11.75
C PHE A 324 -4.60 7.39 11.46
N ALA A 325 -4.10 8.26 12.33
CA ALA A 325 -2.77 8.86 12.17
C ALA A 325 -1.66 7.82 12.29
N LEU A 326 -1.73 6.95 13.32
CA LEU A 326 -0.80 5.84 13.50
C LEU A 326 -0.81 4.88 12.31
N CYS A 327 -1.99 4.37 11.95
CA CYS A 327 -2.15 3.37 10.89
C CYS A 327 -1.75 3.92 9.51
N ASN A 328 -2.11 5.17 9.19
CA ASN A 328 -1.80 5.73 7.88
C ASN A 328 -0.37 6.26 7.77
N ALA A 329 0.26 6.72 8.86
CA ALA A 329 1.69 7.00 8.87
C ALA A 329 2.50 5.71 8.65
N ALA A 330 2.14 4.62 9.33
CA ALA A 330 2.76 3.31 9.12
C ALA A 330 2.60 2.81 7.68
N MET A 331 1.41 2.98 7.10
CA MET A 331 1.16 2.60 5.71
C MET A 331 1.92 3.48 4.70
N ALA A 332 2.08 4.78 4.98
CA ALA A 332 2.86 5.69 4.14
C ALA A 332 4.35 5.30 4.10
N ASP A 333 4.97 5.04 5.27
CA ASP A 333 6.35 4.56 5.33
C ASP A 333 6.50 3.15 4.75
N ALA A 334 5.52 2.25 4.93
CA ALA A 334 5.49 0.95 4.26
C ALA A 334 5.59 1.08 2.73
N GLY A 335 4.89 2.04 2.14
CA GLY A 335 5.00 2.35 0.71
C GLY A 335 6.39 2.83 0.31
N ILE A 336 7.01 3.68 1.14
CA ILE A 336 8.36 4.22 0.89
C ILE A 336 9.41 3.10 0.89
N PHE A 337 9.43 2.27 1.94
CA PHE A 337 10.41 1.19 2.05
C PHE A 337 10.15 0.05 1.06
N ALA A 338 8.88 -0.34 0.81
CA ALA A 338 8.59 -1.34 -0.20
C ALA A 338 9.08 -0.92 -1.59
N TRP A 339 8.86 0.34 -1.99
CA TRP A 339 9.34 0.84 -3.29
C TRP A 339 10.86 0.97 -3.35
N LYS A 340 11.50 1.35 -2.24
CA LYS A 340 12.96 1.37 -2.16
C LYS A 340 13.53 -0.02 -2.44
N GLU A 341 13.00 -1.04 -1.79
CA GLU A 341 13.50 -2.41 -1.91
C GLU A 341 13.16 -3.02 -3.28
N LYS A 342 11.95 -2.75 -3.81
CA LYS A 342 11.56 -3.13 -5.18
C LYS A 342 12.58 -2.72 -6.22
N TYR A 343 12.99 -1.45 -6.21
CA TYR A 343 13.96 -0.93 -7.18
C TYR A 343 15.41 -1.14 -6.78
N THR A 344 15.68 -1.58 -5.54
CA THR A 344 17.01 -2.09 -5.16
C THR A 344 17.26 -3.45 -5.82
N PHE A 345 16.27 -4.36 -5.74
CA PHE A 345 16.42 -5.72 -6.27
C PHE A 345 16.04 -5.86 -7.73
N GLU A 346 15.12 -5.02 -8.22
CA GLU A 346 14.55 -5.10 -9.57
C GLU A 346 14.14 -6.54 -9.91
N PHE A 347 13.50 -7.26 -8.97
CA PHE A 347 13.17 -8.67 -9.16
C PHE A 347 11.96 -8.86 -10.07
N TRP A 348 12.03 -9.80 -11.01
CA TRP A 348 10.98 -10.05 -11.99
C TRP A 348 9.65 -10.54 -11.39
N ARG A 349 8.56 -10.33 -12.13
CA ARG A 349 7.24 -10.88 -11.79
C ARG A 349 7.15 -12.37 -12.14
N PRO A 350 6.27 -13.16 -11.48
CA PRO A 350 6.10 -14.58 -11.80
C PRO A 350 5.82 -14.88 -13.28
N LEU A 351 5.03 -14.04 -13.96
CA LEU A 351 4.76 -14.21 -15.39
C LEU A 351 6.05 -14.24 -16.22
N ASN A 352 6.92 -13.24 -16.05
CA ASN A 352 8.19 -13.19 -16.76
C ASN A 352 9.14 -14.29 -16.28
N GLY A 353 9.23 -14.49 -14.96
CA GLY A 353 10.16 -15.45 -14.39
C GLY A 353 9.86 -16.89 -14.75
N ILE A 354 8.60 -17.29 -14.82
CA ILE A 354 8.22 -18.64 -15.27
C ILE A 354 8.48 -18.80 -16.77
N ARG A 355 8.22 -17.77 -17.58
CA ARG A 355 8.48 -17.83 -19.03
C ARG A 355 9.95 -17.97 -19.39
N GLU A 356 10.81 -17.45 -18.53
CA GLU A 356 12.23 -17.25 -18.82
C GLU A 356 13.14 -18.01 -17.86
N HIS A 357 12.57 -18.88 -17.02
CA HIS A 357 13.29 -19.44 -15.89
C HIS A 357 14.54 -20.24 -16.33
N PRO A 358 15.73 -19.96 -15.78
CA PRO A 358 16.97 -20.62 -16.22
C PRO A 358 17.08 -22.08 -15.76
N SER A 359 16.19 -22.55 -14.87
CA SER A 359 16.22 -23.92 -14.34
C SER A 359 15.81 -24.99 -15.34
N GLY A 360 15.31 -24.62 -16.52
CA GLY A 360 14.71 -25.53 -17.49
C GLY A 360 13.29 -25.99 -17.13
N LEU A 361 12.75 -25.57 -15.99
CA LEU A 361 11.35 -25.79 -15.58
C LEU A 361 10.40 -24.68 -16.05
N GLY A 362 10.92 -23.71 -16.81
CA GLY A 362 10.13 -22.60 -17.32
C GLY A 362 9.10 -23.02 -18.35
N ASP A 363 8.08 -22.17 -18.53
CA ASP A 363 7.06 -22.31 -19.55
C ASP A 363 6.90 -21.00 -20.32
N PRO A 364 7.43 -20.91 -21.56
CA PRO A 364 7.38 -19.70 -22.38
C PRO A 364 5.97 -19.17 -22.68
N PHE A 365 4.92 -19.98 -22.48
CA PHE A 365 3.53 -19.63 -22.75
C PHE A 365 2.70 -19.41 -21.49
N PHE A 366 3.33 -19.45 -20.31
CA PHE A 366 2.66 -19.34 -19.03
C PHE A 366 1.76 -18.10 -18.94
N GLN A 367 0.59 -18.25 -18.31
CA GLN A 367 -0.36 -17.18 -18.04
C GLN A 367 -0.85 -17.27 -16.59
N THR A 368 -1.04 -16.11 -15.97
CA THR A 368 -1.51 -15.96 -14.59
C THR A 368 -2.96 -15.51 -14.55
N VAL A 369 -3.65 -15.67 -13.42
CA VAL A 369 -4.90 -14.92 -13.17
C VAL A 369 -4.72 -13.41 -13.36
N GLY A 370 -3.60 -12.87 -12.87
CA GLY A 370 -3.24 -11.46 -12.99
C GLY A 370 -4.01 -10.54 -12.05
N SER A 371 -3.58 -9.27 -12.01
CA SER A 371 -4.34 -8.20 -11.37
C SER A 371 -5.62 -7.96 -12.16
N PRO A 372 -6.81 -7.93 -11.54
CA PRO A 372 -8.06 -7.71 -12.24
C PRO A 372 -8.14 -6.28 -12.81
N GLU A 373 -8.69 -6.13 -14.01
CA GLU A 373 -9.06 -4.81 -14.59
C GLU A 373 -10.55 -4.52 -14.38
N THR A 374 -10.98 -4.55 -13.11
CA THR A 374 -12.39 -4.36 -12.74
C THR A 374 -12.94 -3.04 -13.25
N ASN A 375 -14.20 -3.05 -13.69
CA ASN A 375 -14.91 -1.93 -14.31
C ASN A 375 -14.22 -1.41 -15.60
N LYS A 376 -13.57 -2.31 -16.33
CA LYS A 376 -13.05 -2.14 -17.70
C LYS A 376 -13.30 -3.41 -18.50
N ASN A 377 -13.09 -3.32 -19.81
CA ASN A 377 -13.15 -4.44 -20.76
C ASN A 377 -11.77 -4.95 -21.18
N GLY A 378 -10.75 -4.68 -20.37
CA GLY A 378 -9.39 -5.14 -20.62
C GLY A 378 -9.09 -6.49 -19.97
N THR A 379 -7.90 -7.00 -20.26
CA THR A 379 -7.42 -8.26 -19.67
C THR A 379 -6.63 -8.00 -18.40
N SER A 380 -6.61 -8.98 -17.49
CA SER A 380 -5.77 -8.91 -16.29
C SER A 380 -4.31 -8.58 -16.60
N PHE A 381 -3.64 -7.83 -15.71
CA PHE A 381 -2.31 -7.28 -15.96
C PHE A 381 -1.27 -7.68 -14.90
N LYS A 382 -0.03 -7.23 -15.06
CA LYS A 382 0.97 -7.17 -13.98
C LYS A 382 1.25 -5.72 -13.61
N PRO A 383 1.20 -5.34 -12.32
CA PRO A 383 1.49 -3.96 -11.94
C PRO A 383 2.92 -3.55 -12.37
N PRO A 384 3.10 -2.32 -12.90
CA PRO A 384 4.29 -1.89 -13.65
C PRO A 384 5.48 -1.51 -12.74
N PHE A 385 5.86 -2.43 -11.86
CA PHE A 385 6.96 -2.27 -10.90
C PHE A 385 7.48 -3.65 -10.47
N PRO A 386 8.73 -3.74 -9.97
CA PRO A 386 9.35 -4.99 -9.53
C PRO A 386 8.56 -5.76 -8.47
N ALA A 387 8.81 -7.06 -8.38
CA ALA A 387 8.05 -7.98 -7.54
C ALA A 387 8.45 -7.90 -6.06
N TYR A 388 9.74 -8.01 -5.73
CA TYR A 388 10.21 -8.22 -4.35
C TYR A 388 10.54 -6.90 -3.61
N PRO A 389 9.91 -6.58 -2.46
CA PRO A 389 8.82 -7.30 -1.78
C PRO A 389 7.44 -6.92 -2.32
N SER A 390 6.39 -7.67 -1.96
CA SER A 390 5.00 -7.36 -2.29
C SER A 390 4.54 -6.08 -1.58
N GLY A 391 3.97 -5.15 -2.35
CA GLY A 391 3.42 -3.90 -1.82
C GLY A 391 2.26 -4.18 -0.87
N HIS A 392 1.26 -4.96 -1.33
CA HIS A 392 0.12 -5.41 -0.51
C HIS A 392 0.56 -6.04 0.80
N ALA A 393 1.53 -6.95 0.76
CA ALA A 393 2.05 -7.61 1.97
C ALA A 393 2.64 -6.59 2.96
N THR A 394 3.38 -5.61 2.46
CA THR A 394 4.00 -4.56 3.28
C THR A 394 2.97 -3.60 3.86
N PHE A 395 2.03 -3.12 3.05
CA PHE A 395 0.95 -2.24 3.52
C PHE A 395 0.05 -2.93 4.55
N GLY A 396 -0.39 -4.16 4.26
CA GLY A 396 -1.22 -4.96 5.15
C GLY A 396 -0.49 -5.26 6.46
N GLY A 397 0.78 -5.69 6.38
CA GLY A 397 1.62 -5.90 7.55
C GLY A 397 1.74 -4.65 8.41
N ALA A 398 1.91 -3.46 7.81
CA ALA A 398 2.02 -2.21 8.56
C ALA A 398 0.69 -1.75 9.18
N VAL A 399 -0.36 -1.62 8.38
CA VAL A 399 -1.63 -1.02 8.82
C VAL A 399 -2.34 -1.87 9.88
N PHE A 400 -2.37 -3.20 9.68
CA PHE A 400 -3.08 -4.10 10.58
C PHE A 400 -2.25 -4.47 11.81
N HIS A 401 -0.91 -4.49 11.71
CA HIS A 401 -0.07 -4.62 12.91
C HIS A 401 -0.09 -3.36 13.77
N MET A 402 -0.12 -2.17 13.15
CA MET A 402 -0.34 -0.93 13.90
C MET A 402 -1.70 -0.93 14.62
N ALA A 403 -2.77 -1.36 13.95
CA ALA A 403 -4.07 -1.51 14.60
C ALA A 403 -4.03 -2.54 15.75
N ARG A 404 -3.33 -3.67 15.59
CA ARG A 404 -3.10 -4.64 16.67
C ARG A 404 -2.40 -4.00 17.87
N LEU A 405 -1.30 -3.27 17.66
CA LEU A 405 -0.57 -2.57 18.72
C LEU A 405 -1.48 -1.58 19.46
N TYR A 406 -2.22 -0.78 18.70
CA TYR A 406 -3.17 0.21 19.22
C TYR A 406 -4.24 -0.44 20.11
N TYR A 407 -5.02 -1.38 19.58
CA TYR A 407 -6.10 -2.02 20.34
C TYR A 407 -5.58 -2.90 21.46
N LYS A 408 -4.38 -3.49 21.33
CA LYS A 408 -3.75 -4.22 22.43
C LYS A 408 -3.54 -3.32 23.64
N GLN A 409 -2.98 -2.12 23.43
CA GLN A 409 -2.76 -1.17 24.52
C GLN A 409 -4.08 -0.56 25.00
N ARG A 410 -4.91 -0.03 24.10
CA ARG A 410 -6.15 0.68 24.42
C ARG A 410 -7.15 -0.19 25.18
N ASP A 411 -7.38 -1.41 24.68
CA ASP A 411 -8.38 -2.34 25.25
C ASP A 411 -7.75 -3.35 26.22
N SER A 412 -6.45 -3.23 26.54
CA SER A 412 -5.70 -4.17 27.40
C SER A 412 -5.83 -5.64 26.96
N LEU A 413 -5.75 -5.89 25.66
CA LEU A 413 -5.96 -7.23 25.09
C LEU A 413 -4.74 -8.13 25.30
N ASP A 414 -4.99 -9.39 25.62
CA ASP A 414 -3.96 -10.41 25.77
C ASP A 414 -3.83 -11.28 24.52
N PHE A 415 -2.86 -10.95 23.68
CA PHE A 415 -2.40 -11.75 22.55
C PHE A 415 -0.92 -11.48 22.26
N PRO A 416 -0.18 -12.44 21.68
CA PRO A 416 1.23 -12.27 21.32
C PRO A 416 1.42 -11.27 20.17
N LEU A 417 2.46 -10.43 20.24
CA LEU A 417 2.77 -9.45 19.19
C LEU A 417 3.17 -10.11 17.88
N ASP A 418 3.79 -11.28 17.94
CA ASP A 418 4.27 -12.08 16.83
C ASP A 418 3.28 -13.16 16.38
N GLY A 419 2.05 -13.21 16.94
CA GLY A 419 1.05 -14.23 16.63
C GLY A 419 -0.39 -13.70 16.57
N PRO A 420 -1.40 -14.58 16.46
CA PRO A 420 -2.78 -14.16 16.22
C PRO A 420 -3.37 -13.32 17.36
N ASP A 421 -4.06 -12.24 16.99
CA ASP A 421 -4.99 -11.51 17.85
C ASP A 421 -6.39 -12.15 17.75
N ASN A 422 -7.39 -11.56 18.40
CA ASN A 422 -8.80 -11.98 18.36
C ASN A 422 -9.75 -10.88 17.88
N ILE A 423 -9.24 -9.88 17.15
CA ILE A 423 -10.02 -8.77 16.62
C ILE A 423 -10.72 -9.21 15.34
N GLN A 424 -11.98 -9.63 15.48
CA GLN A 424 -12.80 -10.13 14.37
C GLN A 424 -13.42 -9.01 13.56
N ILE A 425 -13.65 -9.28 12.28
CA ILE A 425 -14.37 -8.36 11.39
C ILE A 425 -15.04 -9.11 10.24
N GLU A 426 -16.25 -8.70 9.86
CA GLU A 426 -16.94 -9.16 8.64
C GLU A 426 -16.98 -8.05 7.59
N PHE A 427 -16.35 -8.25 6.43
CA PHE A 427 -16.22 -7.21 5.42
C PHE A 427 -16.64 -7.69 4.03
N VAL A 428 -17.06 -6.75 3.18
CA VAL A 428 -17.34 -6.97 1.76
C VAL A 428 -16.42 -6.07 0.94
N SER A 429 -15.55 -6.69 0.15
CA SER A 429 -14.65 -6.01 -0.78
C SER A 429 -15.41 -5.41 -1.97
N ASP A 430 -15.02 -4.23 -2.43
CA ASP A 430 -15.56 -3.64 -3.65
C ASP A 430 -15.24 -4.48 -4.90
N GLU A 431 -14.22 -5.35 -4.86
CA GLU A 431 -13.92 -6.29 -5.95
C GLU A 431 -14.92 -7.44 -6.07
N LEU A 432 -15.71 -7.68 -5.02
CA LEU A 432 -16.64 -8.79 -4.84
C LEU A 432 -17.91 -8.35 -4.09
N ASN A 433 -18.57 -7.29 -4.59
CA ASN A 433 -19.71 -6.64 -3.93
C ASN A 433 -21.07 -6.85 -4.61
N GLY A 434 -21.15 -7.60 -5.71
CA GLY A 434 -22.40 -7.77 -6.47
C GLY A 434 -22.79 -6.56 -7.35
N ILE A 435 -21.93 -5.55 -7.46
CA ILE A 435 -22.18 -4.31 -8.22
C ILE A 435 -21.14 -4.15 -9.32
N ASN A 436 -19.86 -4.14 -8.92
CA ASN A 436 -18.71 -4.01 -9.83
C ASN A 436 -18.61 -5.23 -10.74
N ARG A 437 -17.98 -5.05 -11.90
CA ARG A 437 -18.08 -6.01 -13.01
C ARG A 437 -16.88 -5.95 -13.94
N ASP A 438 -16.67 -7.03 -14.67
CA ASP A 438 -15.80 -7.04 -15.85
C ASP A 438 -16.65 -6.62 -17.06
N LEU A 439 -16.37 -5.47 -17.66
CA LEU A 439 -17.23 -4.88 -18.69
C LEU A 439 -17.04 -5.58 -20.05
N SER A 440 -18.09 -5.61 -20.85
CA SER A 440 -18.02 -6.06 -22.25
C SER A 440 -17.57 -4.93 -23.18
N ASP A 441 -17.96 -3.69 -22.86
CA ASP A 441 -17.64 -2.48 -23.62
C ASP A 441 -16.67 -1.57 -22.84
N PRO A 442 -15.99 -0.61 -23.49
CA PRO A 442 -15.18 0.37 -22.80
C PRO A 442 -15.99 1.11 -21.72
N TYR A 443 -15.36 1.36 -20.57
CA TYR A 443 -15.98 2.09 -19.47
C TYR A 443 -16.50 3.47 -19.92
N ASP A 444 -17.78 3.72 -19.65
CA ASP A 444 -18.45 5.00 -19.88
C ASP A 444 -18.52 5.79 -18.57
N PRO A 445 -17.71 6.86 -18.40
CA PRO A 445 -17.70 7.65 -17.16
C PRO A 445 -18.98 8.48 -16.97
N THR A 446 -19.91 8.48 -17.93
CA THR A 446 -21.16 9.26 -17.85
C THR A 446 -22.32 8.47 -17.24
N LYS A 447 -22.17 7.14 -17.06
CA LYS A 447 -23.23 6.24 -16.61
C LYS A 447 -22.86 5.50 -15.32
N PRO A 448 -23.83 5.22 -14.43
CA PRO A 448 -23.65 4.29 -13.32
C PRO A 448 -23.09 2.94 -13.80
N ILE A 449 -22.26 2.30 -12.98
CA ILE A 449 -21.65 1.01 -13.37
C ILE A 449 -22.72 -0.08 -13.57
N GLU A 450 -23.84 0.04 -12.86
CA GLU A 450 -24.99 -0.86 -12.91
C GLU A 450 -25.67 -0.89 -14.29
N GLU A 451 -25.61 0.23 -15.01
CA GLU A 451 -26.20 0.39 -16.34
C GLU A 451 -25.26 -0.05 -17.48
N GLN A 452 -24.02 -0.44 -17.15
CA GLN A 452 -23.01 -0.86 -18.13
C GLN A 452 -22.93 -2.39 -18.21
N VAL A 453 -22.92 -2.92 -19.43
CA VAL A 453 -22.97 -4.37 -19.69
C VAL A 453 -21.64 -5.02 -19.30
N GLY A 454 -21.72 -6.10 -18.51
CA GLY A 454 -20.55 -6.85 -18.06
C GLY A 454 -20.91 -8.02 -17.16
N THR A 455 -19.91 -8.85 -16.85
CA THR A 455 -20.04 -9.94 -15.88
C THR A 455 -19.93 -9.39 -14.47
N VAL A 456 -21.02 -9.44 -13.70
CA VAL A 456 -21.06 -8.94 -12.33
C VAL A 456 -20.18 -9.80 -11.42
N ARG A 457 -19.36 -9.15 -10.59
CA ARG A 457 -18.54 -9.81 -9.58
C ARG A 457 -19.42 -10.29 -8.43
N THR A 458 -19.28 -11.57 -8.08
CA THR A 458 -20.05 -12.20 -7.00
C THR A 458 -19.94 -11.42 -5.69
N LEU A 459 -21.06 -11.18 -5.01
CA LEU A 459 -21.08 -10.66 -3.64
C LEU A 459 -20.48 -11.72 -2.69
N TYR A 460 -19.39 -11.39 -2.02
CA TYR A 460 -18.64 -12.34 -1.19
C TYR A 460 -18.25 -11.72 0.17
N PRO A 461 -19.15 -11.76 1.19
CA PRO A 461 -18.80 -11.36 2.55
C PRO A 461 -17.82 -12.37 3.17
N ILE A 462 -16.78 -11.87 3.84
CA ILE A 462 -15.81 -12.69 4.57
C ILE A 462 -15.76 -12.26 6.03
N LYS A 463 -15.85 -13.24 6.94
CA LYS A 463 -15.57 -13.06 8.36
C LYS A 463 -14.12 -13.46 8.65
N PHE A 464 -13.29 -12.48 8.99
CA PHE A 464 -11.92 -12.69 9.44
C PHE A 464 -11.89 -12.89 10.95
N PRO A 465 -11.27 -13.98 11.46
CA PRO A 465 -11.18 -14.25 12.89
C PRO A 465 -10.19 -13.35 13.65
N SER A 466 -9.31 -12.63 12.95
CA SER A 466 -8.28 -11.77 13.54
C SER A 466 -7.69 -10.80 12.50
N LEU A 467 -7.04 -9.72 12.96
CA LEU A 467 -6.22 -8.89 12.06
C LEU A 467 -5.00 -9.65 11.55
N TRP A 468 -4.51 -10.64 12.30
CA TRP A 468 -3.48 -11.57 11.83
C TRP A 468 -3.89 -12.36 10.60
N SER A 469 -5.14 -12.85 10.55
CA SER A 469 -5.69 -13.51 9.38
C SER A 469 -5.83 -12.56 8.18
N LEU A 470 -6.22 -11.31 8.42
CA LEU A 470 -6.23 -10.27 7.39
C LEU A 470 -4.84 -10.02 6.80
N ILE A 471 -3.80 -9.88 7.63
CA ILE A 471 -2.41 -9.72 7.18
C ILE A 471 -2.01 -10.90 6.29
N HIS A 472 -2.29 -12.13 6.75
CA HIS A 472 -1.92 -13.35 6.07
C HIS A 472 -2.63 -13.53 4.72
N GLU A 473 -3.96 -13.40 4.69
CA GLU A 473 -4.75 -13.56 3.46
C GLU A 473 -4.51 -12.44 2.45
N ASN A 474 -4.34 -11.20 2.91
CA ASN A 474 -3.93 -10.09 2.06
C ASN A 474 -2.60 -10.37 1.36
N ALA A 475 -1.62 -10.92 2.07
CA ALA A 475 -0.33 -11.24 1.48
C ALA A 475 -0.42 -12.41 0.47
N LEU A 476 -1.17 -13.46 0.83
CA LEU A 476 -1.42 -14.63 -0.03
C LEU A 476 -2.25 -14.32 -1.27
N SER A 477 -3.15 -13.33 -1.21
CA SER A 477 -3.98 -12.94 -2.35
C SER A 477 -3.16 -12.72 -3.62
N ARG A 478 -1.94 -12.21 -3.47
CA ARG A 478 -1.06 -11.88 -4.60
C ARG A 478 -0.37 -13.10 -5.20
N VAL A 479 -0.15 -14.13 -4.39
CA VAL A 479 0.32 -15.46 -4.84
C VAL A 479 -0.81 -16.14 -5.62
N TYR A 480 -2.04 -16.05 -5.13
CA TYR A 480 -3.23 -16.60 -5.81
C TYR A 480 -3.55 -15.89 -7.13
N LEU A 481 -3.25 -14.60 -7.25
CA LEU A 481 -3.34 -13.88 -8.52
C LEU A 481 -2.13 -14.15 -9.46
N GLY A 482 -1.09 -14.84 -9.00
CA GLY A 482 0.13 -15.09 -9.78
C GLY A 482 0.92 -13.81 -10.11
N VAL A 483 0.75 -12.75 -9.33
CA VAL A 483 1.45 -11.47 -9.55
C VAL A 483 2.66 -11.30 -8.64
N HIS A 484 2.80 -12.14 -7.62
CA HIS A 484 3.90 -12.16 -6.67
C HIS A 484 4.36 -13.59 -6.39
N TRP A 485 5.65 -13.76 -6.12
CA TRP A 485 6.21 -14.99 -5.57
C TRP A 485 5.83 -15.08 -4.09
N ARG A 486 5.78 -16.29 -3.52
CA ARG A 486 5.52 -16.44 -2.08
C ARG A 486 6.52 -15.70 -1.20
N PHE A 487 7.80 -15.68 -1.57
CA PHE A 487 8.84 -14.94 -0.84
C PHE A 487 8.68 -13.42 -0.92
N ASP A 488 7.94 -12.88 -1.89
CA ASP A 488 7.58 -11.46 -1.91
C ASP A 488 6.69 -11.09 -0.70
N ALA A 489 5.93 -12.06 -0.17
CA ALA A 489 5.05 -11.88 0.97
C ALA A 489 5.77 -12.13 2.31
N PHE A 490 6.40 -13.29 2.47
CA PHE A 490 7.00 -13.77 3.72
C PHE A 490 7.98 -14.93 3.43
N ALA A 491 8.73 -15.40 4.42
CA ALA A 491 9.49 -16.64 4.24
C ALA A 491 8.57 -17.87 4.13
N SER A 492 8.86 -18.76 3.19
CA SER A 492 8.08 -19.99 2.98
C SER A 492 8.03 -20.89 4.22
N ARG A 493 9.14 -20.96 4.97
CA ARG A 493 9.25 -21.69 6.24
C ARG A 493 8.27 -21.21 7.31
N ASP A 494 7.89 -19.94 7.28
CA ASP A 494 7.01 -19.34 8.28
C ASP A 494 5.56 -19.78 8.08
N VAL A 495 5.15 -20.06 6.85
CA VAL A 495 3.74 -20.28 6.48
C VAL A 495 3.42 -21.66 5.91
N LEU A 496 4.39 -22.39 5.40
CA LEU A 496 4.16 -23.69 4.75
C LEU A 496 4.43 -24.85 5.71
N VAL A 497 3.68 -25.93 5.57
CA VAL A 497 3.93 -27.15 6.36
C VAL A 497 5.20 -27.83 5.82
N PRO A 498 6.26 -28.02 6.63
CA PRO A 498 7.50 -28.61 6.15
C PRO A 498 7.32 -30.08 5.78
N ASN A 499 8.01 -30.51 4.72
CA ASN A 499 8.17 -31.91 4.40
C ASN A 499 9.32 -32.48 5.26
N ALA A 500 9.02 -33.39 6.18
CA ALA A 500 10.01 -33.91 7.13
C ALA A 500 11.09 -34.79 6.46
N ASN A 501 10.78 -35.41 5.32
CA ASN A 501 11.69 -36.30 4.59
C ASN A 501 11.60 -36.02 3.08
N PRO A 502 12.08 -34.86 2.61
CA PRO A 502 12.06 -34.56 1.19
C PRO A 502 13.02 -35.52 0.46
N GLN A 503 12.52 -36.28 -0.50
CA GLN A 503 13.39 -37.00 -1.43
C GLN A 503 14.08 -35.99 -2.36
N PRO A 504 15.20 -36.36 -3.01
CA PRO A 504 15.75 -35.57 -4.10
C PRO A 504 14.66 -35.18 -5.10
N ASP A 505 14.67 -33.92 -5.53
CA ASP A 505 13.70 -33.30 -6.46
C ASP A 505 12.25 -33.15 -5.96
N MET A 506 11.97 -33.42 -4.68
CA MET A 506 10.68 -33.10 -4.06
C MET A 506 10.67 -31.73 -3.36
N SER A 507 9.48 -31.14 -3.27
CA SER A 507 9.28 -29.89 -2.53
C SER A 507 9.71 -30.05 -1.07
N PRO A 508 10.44 -29.05 -0.50
CA PRO A 508 10.71 -29.00 0.94
C PRO A 508 9.44 -28.74 1.77
N TYR A 509 8.29 -28.50 1.13
CA TYR A 509 7.01 -28.28 1.78
C TYR A 509 5.97 -29.30 1.31
N MET A 510 4.99 -29.55 2.17
CA MET A 510 3.90 -30.49 1.88
C MET A 510 2.92 -29.89 0.86
N LEU A 511 2.30 -30.77 0.08
CA LEU A 511 1.11 -30.46 -0.71
C LEU A 511 -0.11 -31.14 -0.08
N ASN A 512 -1.30 -30.62 -0.40
CA ASN A 512 -2.57 -31.30 -0.12
C ASN A 512 -2.78 -32.45 -1.12
N ASP A 513 -3.77 -33.31 -0.87
CA ASP A 513 -4.08 -34.47 -1.71
C ASP A 513 -4.47 -34.07 -3.16
N ASP A 514 -5.03 -32.88 -3.34
CA ASP A 514 -5.34 -32.30 -4.65
C ASP A 514 -4.10 -31.70 -5.35
N GLY A 515 -2.93 -31.72 -4.71
CA GLY A 515 -1.68 -31.16 -5.20
C GLY A 515 -1.53 -29.66 -4.96
N SER A 516 -2.48 -28.98 -4.30
CA SER A 516 -2.33 -27.57 -3.90
C SER A 516 -1.30 -27.42 -2.77
N THR A 517 -0.71 -26.22 -2.64
CA THR A 517 0.27 -25.93 -1.59
C THR A 517 -0.37 -26.00 -0.19
N LYS A 518 0.26 -26.73 0.74
CA LYS A 518 -0.25 -26.91 2.11
C LYS A 518 0.28 -25.82 3.05
N TYR A 519 -0.59 -24.89 3.39
CA TYR A 519 -0.32 -23.83 4.38
C TYR A 519 -0.54 -24.33 5.81
N LYS A 520 0.25 -23.79 6.75
CA LYS A 520 -0.02 -23.94 8.19
C LYS A 520 -1.35 -23.26 8.53
N PRO A 521 -2.07 -23.73 9.56
CA PRO A 521 -3.13 -22.94 10.17
C PRO A 521 -2.59 -21.55 10.56
N VAL A 522 -3.38 -20.50 10.34
CA VAL A 522 -2.93 -19.11 10.51
C VAL A 522 -2.48 -18.81 11.95
N GLU A 523 -3.03 -19.54 12.93
CA GLU A 523 -2.70 -19.44 14.34
C GLU A 523 -1.26 -19.89 14.64
N GLN A 524 -0.68 -20.74 13.78
CA GLN A 524 0.68 -21.26 13.88
C GLN A 524 1.70 -20.46 13.05
N VAL A 525 1.25 -19.47 12.27
CA VAL A 525 2.14 -18.64 11.45
C VAL A 525 2.89 -17.66 12.35
N ARG A 526 4.22 -17.60 12.20
CA ARG A 526 5.14 -16.65 12.84
C ARG A 526 6.12 -16.12 11.80
N TYR A 527 6.17 -14.81 11.59
CA TYR A 527 7.01 -14.18 10.56
C TYR A 527 8.44 -13.92 11.05
N GLU A 528 9.16 -14.98 11.40
CA GLU A 528 10.44 -14.91 12.13
C GLU A 528 11.66 -15.26 11.28
N THR A 529 11.49 -15.97 10.16
CA THR A 529 12.63 -16.44 9.37
C THR A 529 13.32 -15.25 8.70
N LYS A 530 14.64 -15.17 8.92
CA LYS A 530 15.52 -14.15 8.34
C LYS A 530 16.54 -14.78 7.40
N ALA A 531 17.07 -13.98 6.47
CA ALA A 531 18.16 -14.38 5.58
C ALA A 531 19.18 -13.24 5.42
N THR A 532 20.33 -13.56 4.83
CA THR A 532 21.41 -12.59 4.61
C THR A 532 21.10 -11.63 3.48
N ARG A 533 21.80 -10.50 3.47
CA ARG A 533 21.79 -9.51 2.39
C ARG A 533 23.23 -9.25 1.95
N PHE A 534 23.46 -9.03 0.66
CA PHE A 534 24.84 -8.96 0.14
C PHE A 534 25.62 -7.71 0.57
N ASP A 535 24.91 -6.58 0.72
CA ASP A 535 25.51 -5.25 0.87
C ASP A 535 25.78 -4.88 2.34
N ARG A 536 25.45 -5.76 3.30
CA ARG A 536 25.55 -5.49 4.74
C ARG A 536 25.56 -6.78 5.58
N GLU A 537 26.23 -6.72 6.73
CA GLU A 537 26.30 -7.84 7.67
C GLU A 537 24.99 -8.01 8.48
N GLY A 538 24.60 -9.27 8.72
CA GLY A 538 23.45 -9.61 9.55
C GLY A 538 22.38 -10.41 8.80
N THR A 539 21.25 -10.60 9.46
CA THR A 539 20.10 -11.30 8.90
C THR A 539 18.87 -10.41 8.96
N TYR A 540 18.09 -10.41 7.89
CA TYR A 540 16.99 -9.48 7.64
C TYR A 540 15.70 -10.26 7.35
N PRO A 541 14.53 -9.66 7.64
CA PRO A 541 13.25 -10.26 7.31
C PRO A 541 13.13 -10.58 5.81
N ILE A 542 12.34 -11.60 5.46
CA ILE A 542 12.07 -11.99 4.08
C ILE A 542 10.64 -11.57 3.72
N GLY A 543 10.49 -10.75 2.68
CA GLY A 543 9.19 -10.38 2.13
C GLY A 543 8.52 -9.19 2.83
N GLY A 544 7.35 -8.81 2.30
CA GLY A 544 6.66 -7.58 2.68
C GLY A 544 5.99 -7.61 4.06
N VAL A 545 5.42 -8.73 4.51
CA VAL A 545 4.72 -8.80 5.79
C VAL A 545 5.62 -8.41 6.96
N PRO A 546 6.76 -9.08 7.20
CA PRO A 546 7.65 -8.71 8.31
C PRO A 546 8.28 -7.32 8.14
N LEU A 547 8.49 -6.85 6.90
CA LEU A 547 8.92 -5.46 6.66
C LEU A 547 7.88 -4.45 7.17
N GLY A 548 6.60 -4.64 6.81
CA GLY A 548 5.51 -3.77 7.25
C GLY A 548 5.31 -3.80 8.76
N MET A 549 5.37 -4.99 9.37
CA MET A 549 5.27 -5.13 10.83
C MET A 549 6.41 -4.44 11.57
N GLY A 550 7.64 -4.54 11.05
CA GLY A 550 8.80 -3.85 11.60
C GLY A 550 8.64 -2.33 11.57
N ILE A 551 8.17 -1.78 10.44
CA ILE A 551 7.89 -0.35 10.28
C ILE A 551 6.83 0.13 11.26
N ALA A 552 5.73 -0.61 11.40
CA ALA A 552 4.67 -0.27 12.35
C ALA A 552 5.18 -0.28 13.80
N THR A 553 6.01 -1.26 14.16
CA THR A 553 6.59 -1.36 15.51
C THR A 553 7.53 -0.19 15.80
N ASP A 554 8.39 0.19 14.86
CA ASP A 554 9.28 1.36 14.98
C ASP A 554 8.48 2.65 15.21
N ILE A 555 7.44 2.90 14.41
CA ILE A 555 6.59 4.09 14.55
C ILE A 555 5.84 4.10 15.88
N TRP A 556 5.35 2.95 16.32
CA TRP A 556 4.66 2.79 17.60
C TRP A 556 5.58 3.10 18.78
N GLU A 557 6.78 2.51 18.81
CA GLU A 557 7.80 2.76 19.84
C GLU A 557 8.32 4.21 19.79
N GLY A 558 8.36 4.80 18.59
CA GLY A 558 8.65 6.21 18.36
C GLY A 558 7.54 7.19 18.76
N ASN A 559 6.38 6.67 19.17
CA ASN A 559 5.19 7.42 19.58
C ASN A 559 4.64 8.41 18.53
N LEU A 560 4.72 8.05 17.24
CA LEU A 560 4.28 8.89 16.11
C LEU A 560 4.90 10.29 16.09
N ARG A 561 6.21 10.36 15.84
CA ARG A 561 6.95 11.62 15.66
C ARG A 561 7.64 11.65 14.29
N PRO A 562 7.99 12.84 13.76
CA PRO A 562 8.66 12.96 12.48
C PRO A 562 9.96 12.15 12.47
N THR A 563 10.27 11.53 11.33
CA THR A 563 11.59 10.95 11.14
C THR A 563 12.66 12.04 11.32
N PRO A 564 13.70 11.81 12.17
CA PRO A 564 14.74 12.80 12.43
C PRO A 564 15.38 13.34 11.15
N SER A 565 15.66 14.65 11.12
CA SER A 565 16.14 15.34 9.90
C SER A 565 17.49 14.81 9.40
N ASP A 566 18.34 14.29 10.28
CA ASP A 566 19.62 13.65 9.94
C ASP A 566 19.47 12.23 9.37
N LEU A 567 18.27 11.65 9.47
CA LEU A 567 17.88 10.34 8.95
C LEU A 567 16.99 10.42 7.71
N GLN A 568 16.59 11.61 7.28
CA GLN A 568 15.93 11.83 6.00
C GLN A 568 16.93 11.61 4.84
N PRO A 569 16.49 11.14 3.66
CA PRO A 569 17.38 11.05 2.51
C PRO A 569 17.90 12.44 2.14
N ALA A 570 19.19 12.57 1.84
CA ALA A 570 19.69 13.81 1.25
C ALA A 570 19.14 13.88 -0.17
N GLY A 571 18.54 15.01 -0.56
CA GLY A 571 17.91 15.17 -1.87
C GLY A 571 18.77 14.65 -3.02
N ARG A 572 18.12 14.07 -4.05
CA ARG A 572 18.74 13.32 -5.18
C ARG A 572 19.31 11.94 -4.82
N GLY A 573 18.82 11.29 -3.76
CA GLY A 573 19.17 9.89 -3.45
C GLY A 573 20.59 9.70 -2.90
N LEU A 574 21.18 10.76 -2.34
CA LEU A 574 22.45 10.66 -1.62
C LEU A 574 22.15 10.27 -0.16
N LEU A 575 22.93 9.35 0.39
CA LEU A 575 22.85 9.00 1.81
C LEU A 575 23.42 10.15 2.66
N THR A 576 22.80 10.48 3.79
CA THR A 576 23.43 11.33 4.80
C THR A 576 24.66 10.64 5.39
N LYS A 577 25.57 11.37 6.04
CA LYS A 577 26.74 10.76 6.71
C LYS A 577 26.34 9.67 7.72
N LYS A 578 25.20 9.84 8.40
CA LYS A 578 24.69 8.88 9.39
C LYS A 578 24.04 7.67 8.73
N GLN A 579 23.27 7.87 7.65
CA GLN A 579 22.78 6.76 6.81
C GLN A 579 23.94 5.97 6.21
N ALA A 580 24.99 6.64 5.72
CA ALA A 580 26.19 6.00 5.21
C ALA A 580 26.91 5.18 6.29
N GLN A 581 26.95 5.65 7.54
CA GLN A 581 27.50 4.90 8.68
C GLN A 581 26.65 3.68 9.04
N MET A 582 25.31 3.75 8.96
CA MET A 582 24.44 2.58 9.12
C MET A 582 24.64 1.53 8.01
N THR A 583 25.07 1.96 6.82
CA THR A 583 25.33 1.07 5.67
C THR A 583 26.75 0.50 5.63
N GLN A 584 27.69 0.96 6.46
CA GLN A 584 29.11 0.57 6.38
C GLN A 584 29.57 -0.35 7.52
N LYS A 585 29.43 -1.66 7.28
CA LYS A 585 30.47 -2.66 7.53
C LYS A 585 30.71 -3.40 6.21
N PRO A 586 31.97 -3.70 5.85
CA PRO A 586 32.56 -3.33 4.56
C PRO A 586 31.79 -3.84 3.34
N GLN A 587 31.41 -2.91 2.46
CA GLN A 587 30.92 -3.18 1.11
C GLN A 587 31.90 -4.12 0.41
N LYS A 588 31.49 -5.36 0.12
CA LYS A 588 32.08 -6.11 -1.00
C LYS A 588 31.68 -5.37 -2.26
N VAL A 589 32.59 -4.58 -2.78
CA VAL A 589 32.46 -3.89 -4.07
C VAL A 589 32.20 -4.95 -5.14
N LEU A 590 30.99 -4.97 -5.70
CA LEU A 590 30.78 -5.51 -7.04
C LEU A 590 31.59 -4.61 -7.97
N ASN A 591 32.57 -5.17 -8.67
CA ASN A 591 33.42 -4.44 -9.60
C ASN A 591 32.56 -3.57 -10.53
N GLY A 592 32.77 -2.27 -10.42
CA GLY A 592 32.09 -1.26 -11.20
C GLY A 592 32.42 -1.41 -12.68
N LEU A 593 31.46 -1.91 -13.44
CA LEU A 593 31.13 -1.32 -14.74
C LEU A 593 29.89 -0.47 -14.52
N ASN A 594 30.10 0.66 -13.84
CA ASN A 594 29.14 1.75 -13.70
C ASN A 594 28.73 2.24 -15.09
N GLY A 595 27.46 2.58 -15.24
CA GLY A 595 26.85 3.06 -16.47
C GLY A 595 27.75 4.08 -17.19
N ILE A 596 28.23 3.69 -18.36
CA ILE A 596 28.83 4.62 -19.30
C ILE A 596 27.67 5.37 -19.95
N ASN A 597 27.60 6.67 -19.69
CA ASN A 597 26.96 7.64 -20.58
C ASN A 597 27.46 7.39 -22.00
N LYS A 598 26.61 6.87 -22.88
CA LYS A 598 26.78 7.13 -24.30
C LYS A 598 25.92 8.33 -24.64
N ALA A 599 26.61 9.39 -25.02
CA ALA A 599 26.08 10.65 -25.53
C ALA A 599 25.15 10.45 -26.73
#